data_AF-A0A1B6F2J7-F1
#
_entry.id   AF-A0A1B6F2J7-F1
#
_cell.length_a   1.000
_cell.length_b   1.000
_cell.length_c   1.000
_cell.angle_alpha   90.00
_cell.angle_beta   90.00
_cell.angle_gamma   90.00
#
_symmetry.space_group_name_H-M   'P 1'
#
loop_
_entity.id
_entity.type
_entity.pdbx_description
1 polymer ?
#
loop_
_entity_poly.entity_id
_entity_poly.type
_entity_poly.pdbx_seq_one_letter_code
_entity_poly.pdbx_strand_id
1 'polypeptide(L)'
;SSKAVQCGKKCSQWFHLKCTALSNEEYNEMKSGNHNWSCETCSGYMNDSINSTNSDTLAINGLLKEQLKNSELLIKTLNDDLNQAFEEIERQKGEKIHLEHLLL
;
A
#
# COMPACT_ATOMS: atom_id res chain seq x y z
N SER A 1 6.21 -12.50 48.82
CA SER A 1 5.53 -12.91 47.57
C SER A 1 5.93 -11.96 46.45
N SER A 2 6.45 -12.49 45.34
CA SER A 2 6.79 -11.69 44.15
C SER A 2 5.52 -11.41 43.35
N LYS A 3 5.15 -10.13 43.17
CA LYS A 3 4.00 -9.73 42.34
C LYS A 3 4.41 -9.61 40.87
N ALA A 4 3.58 -10.08 39.96
CA ALA A 4 3.81 -10.03 38.52
C ALA A 4 2.50 -9.82 37.76
N VAL A 5 2.60 -9.15 36.61
CA VAL A 5 1.47 -8.84 35.72
C VAL A 5 1.74 -9.40 34.33
N GLN A 6 0.70 -9.92 33.68
CA GLN A 6 0.80 -10.39 32.30
C GLN A 6 0.34 -9.29 31.35
N CYS A 7 1.08 -9.08 30.26
CA CYS A 7 0.62 -8.21 29.19
C CYS A 7 -0.57 -8.86 28.47
N GLY A 8 -1.74 -8.20 28.51
CA GLY A 8 -2.99 -8.66 27.88
C GLY A 8 -3.08 -8.39 26.38
N LYS A 9 -1.96 -8.02 25.74
CA LYS A 9 -1.84 -7.82 24.28
C LYS A 9 -1.05 -8.97 23.65
N LYS A 10 -0.51 -8.75 22.44
CA LYS A 10 0.09 -9.80 21.59
C LYS A 10 1.29 -10.55 22.19
N CYS A 11 2.06 -9.96 23.11
CA CYS A 11 3.26 -10.63 23.61
C CYS A 11 2.98 -11.66 24.70
N SER A 12 1.87 -11.53 25.45
CA SER A 12 1.48 -12.42 26.56
C SER A 12 2.57 -12.72 27.60
N GLN A 13 3.61 -11.89 27.67
CA GLN A 13 4.75 -12.05 28.58
C GLN A 13 4.39 -11.60 30.00
N TRP A 14 5.06 -12.20 30.99
CA TRP A 14 4.95 -11.86 32.41
C TRP A 14 6.05 -10.89 32.83
N PHE A 15 5.67 -9.86 33.57
CA PHE A 15 6.57 -8.82 34.05
C PHE A 15 6.46 -8.73 35.57
N HIS A 16 7.60 -8.66 36.27
CA HIS A 16 7.60 -8.34 37.68
C HIS A 16 6.99 -6.94 37.88
N LEU A 17 6.13 -6.77 38.89
CA LEU A 17 5.48 -5.47 39.13
C LEU A 17 6.48 -4.32 39.33
N LYS A 18 7.63 -4.60 39.98
CA LYS A 18 8.71 -3.61 40.16
C LYS A 18 9.41 -3.18 38.87
N CYS A 19 9.22 -3.93 37.78
CA CYS A 19 9.80 -3.67 36.46
C CYS A 19 8.78 -3.00 35.52
N THR A 20 7.63 -2.57 36.03
CA THR A 20 6.61 -1.84 35.29
C THR A 20 6.36 -0.49 35.97
N ALA A 21 5.69 0.42 35.27
CA ALA A 21 5.27 1.70 35.82
C ALA A 21 4.02 1.61 36.72
N LEU A 22 3.50 0.40 36.98
CA LEU A 22 2.28 0.20 37.75
C LEU A 22 2.53 0.32 39.24
N SER A 23 1.68 1.09 39.91
CA SER A 23 1.58 1.13 41.36
C SER A 23 0.94 -0.15 41.92
N ASN A 24 1.08 -0.36 43.24
CA ASN A 24 0.42 -1.45 43.93
C ASN A 24 -1.11 -1.30 43.94
N GLU A 25 -1.62 -0.07 43.93
CA GLU A 25 -3.05 0.24 43.88
C GLU A 25 -3.63 -0.16 42.52
N GLU A 26 -3.04 0.31 41.42
CA GLU A 26 -3.43 -0.06 40.06
C GLU A 26 -3.32 -1.58 39.84
N TYR A 27 -2.28 -2.23 40.37
CA TYR A 27 -2.15 -3.69 40.32
C TYR A 27 -3.32 -4.41 41.00
N ASN A 28 -3.76 -3.91 42.16
CA ASN A 28 -4.87 -4.50 42.90
C ASN A 28 -6.22 -4.23 42.18
N GLU A 29 -6.40 -3.05 41.58
CA GLU A 29 -7.57 -2.72 40.78
C GLU A 29 -7.69 -3.64 39.55
N MET A 30 -6.59 -3.89 38.85
CA MET A 30 -6.58 -4.83 37.72
C MET A 30 -6.84 -6.28 38.13
N LYS A 31 -6.41 -6.68 39.33
CA LYS A 31 -6.74 -8.01 39.87
C LYS A 31 -8.23 -8.15 40.20
N SER A 32 -8.88 -7.03 40.52
CA SER A 32 -10.26 -6.99 41.03
C SER A 32 -11.29 -6.65 39.94
N GLY A 33 -10.84 -6.07 38.82
CA GLY A 33 -11.68 -5.67 37.69
C GLY A 33 -11.27 -6.33 36.37
N ASN A 34 -12.03 -6.09 35.31
CA ASN A 34 -11.79 -6.64 33.97
C ASN A 34 -10.81 -5.79 33.14
N HIS A 35 -9.75 -5.27 33.76
CA HIS A 35 -8.81 -4.34 33.13
C HIS A 35 -7.52 -5.07 32.73
N ASN A 36 -7.12 -4.91 31.46
CA ASN A 36 -5.90 -5.52 30.92
C ASN A 36 -4.75 -4.50 30.86
N TRP A 37 -3.62 -4.85 31.45
CA TRP A 37 -2.38 -4.08 31.29
C TRP A 37 -1.67 -4.42 29.98
N SER A 38 -0.99 -3.44 29.39
CA SER A 38 -0.17 -3.59 28.18
C SER A 38 1.24 -3.10 28.46
N CYS A 39 2.26 -3.90 28.12
CA CYS A 39 3.65 -3.47 28.27
C CYS A 39 4.00 -2.35 27.28
N GLU A 40 5.01 -1.54 27.61
CA GLU A 40 5.47 -0.40 26.79
C GLU A 40 5.75 -0.79 25.35
N THR A 41 6.41 -1.94 25.15
CA THR A 41 6.66 -2.51 23.83
C THR A 41 5.36 -2.68 23.04
N CYS A 42 4.37 -3.38 23.60
CA CYS A 42 3.09 -3.60 22.92
C CYS A 42 2.26 -2.31 22.74
N SER A 43 2.41 -1.34 23.64
CA SER A 43 1.77 -0.03 23.54
C SER A 43 2.40 0.82 22.43
N GLY A 44 3.72 0.75 22.24
CA GLY A 44 4.45 1.47 21.19
C GLY A 44 4.21 0.92 19.78
N TYR A 45 4.18 -0.41 19.61
CA TYR A 45 3.97 -1.06 18.30
C TYR A 45 2.68 -0.64 17.57
N MET A 46 1.63 -0.26 18.29
CA MET A 46 0.37 0.20 17.69
C MET A 46 0.51 1.58 17.03
N ASN A 47 1.39 2.45 17.54
CA ASN A 47 1.58 3.79 16.99
C ASN A 47 2.49 3.78 15.75
N ASP A 48 3.56 2.99 15.79
CA ASP A 48 4.51 2.90 14.67
C ASP A 48 3.94 2.14 13.46
N SER A 49 3.14 1.10 13.70
CA SER A 49 2.52 0.32 12.62
C SER A 49 1.50 1.13 11.83
N ILE A 50 0.74 2.02 12.47
CA ILE A 50 -0.28 2.85 11.81
C ILE A 50 0.38 3.94 10.94
N ASN A 51 1.43 4.58 11.45
CA ASN A 51 2.15 5.62 10.71
C ASN A 51 2.95 5.05 9.53
N SER A 52 3.59 3.89 9.68
CA SER A 52 4.30 3.22 8.58
C SER A 52 3.35 2.80 7.46
N THR A 53 2.22 2.18 7.79
CA THR A 53 1.25 1.67 6.79
C THR A 53 0.66 2.80 5.94
N ASN A 54 0.39 3.96 6.55
CA ASN A 54 -0.13 5.12 5.85
C ASN A 54 0.90 5.71 4.87
N SER A 55 2.17 5.77 5.26
CA SER A 55 3.25 6.24 4.39
C SER A 55 3.43 5.34 3.17
N ASP A 56 3.46 4.02 3.38
CA ASP A 56 3.64 3.04 2.31
C ASP A 56 2.45 3.05 1.34
N THR A 57 1.23 3.20 1.87
CA THR A 57 0.00 3.32 1.05
C THR A 57 0.03 4.57 0.16
N LEU A 58 0.49 5.71 0.69
CA LEU A 58 0.61 6.94 -0.09
C LEU A 58 1.67 6.81 -1.20
N ALA A 59 2.81 6.18 -0.91
CA ALA A 59 3.86 5.92 -1.89
C ALA A 59 3.36 5.00 -3.03
N ILE A 60 2.68 3.91 -2.68
CA ILE A 60 2.08 2.98 -3.66
C ILE A 60 1.05 3.69 -4.52
N ASN A 61 0.18 4.51 -3.92
CA ASN A 61 -0.80 5.30 -4.67
C ASN A 61 -0.16 6.30 -5.64
N GLY A 62 1.00 6.87 -5.26
CA GLY A 62 1.79 7.73 -6.15
C GLY A 62 2.28 6.96 -7.37
N LEU A 63 2.91 5.80 -7.15
CA LEU A 63 3.42 4.94 -8.22
C LEU A 63 2.30 4.46 -9.16
N LEU A 64 1.15 4.07 -8.61
CA LEU A 64 0.01 3.63 -9.41
C LEU A 64 -0.54 4.76 -10.30
N LYS A 65 -0.60 6.00 -9.79
CA LYS A 65 -1.04 7.16 -10.59
C LYS A 65 -0.07 7.47 -11.74
N GLU A 66 1.23 7.32 -11.51
CA GLU A 66 2.24 7.51 -12.55
C GLU A 66 2.15 6.42 -13.62
N GLN A 67 2.01 5.16 -13.20
CA GLN A 67 1.82 4.04 -14.12
C GLN A 67 0.54 4.16 -14.96
N LEU A 68 -0.55 4.66 -14.37
CA LEU A 68 -1.79 4.94 -15.10
C LEU A 68 -1.57 5.99 -16.20
N LYS A 69 -0.94 7.12 -15.86
CA LYS A 69 -0.62 8.18 -16.84
C LYS A 69 0.28 7.68 -17.97
N ASN A 70 1.28 6.87 -17.64
CA ASN A 70 2.17 6.28 -18.64
C ASN A 70 1.40 5.33 -19.57
N SER A 71 0.49 4.54 -19.02
CA SER A 71 -0.35 3.62 -19.81
C SER A 71 -1.31 4.38 -20.72
N GLU A 72 -1.93 5.47 -20.24
CA GLU A 72 -2.78 6.36 -21.06
C GLU A 72 -2.00 6.96 -22.24
N LEU A 73 -0.75 7.41 -22.00
CA LEU A 73 0.10 7.95 -23.06
C LEU A 73 0.45 6.88 -24.10
N LEU A 74 0.83 5.68 -23.66
CA LEU A 74 1.13 4.56 -24.56
C LEU A 74 -0.07 4.19 -25.43
N ILE A 75 -1.26 4.10 -24.84
CA ILE A 75 -2.50 3.81 -25.58
C ILE A 75 -2.74 4.89 -26.65
N LYS A 76 -2.56 6.16 -26.29
CA LYS A 76 -2.71 7.26 -27.23
C LYS A 76 -1.73 7.13 -28.40
N THR A 77 -0.44 6.94 -28.12
CA THR A 77 0.59 6.80 -29.17
C THR A 77 0.30 5.61 -30.07
N LEU A 78 -0.07 4.46 -29.52
CA LEU A 78 -0.39 3.28 -30.32
C LEU A 78 -1.61 3.50 -31.22
N ASN A 79 -2.62 4.22 -30.74
CA ASN A 79 -3.77 4.59 -31.57
C ASN A 79 -3.39 5.56 -32.68
N ASP A 80 -2.52 6.54 -32.41
CA ASP A 80 -2.04 7.49 -33.41
C ASP A 80 -1.24 6.73 -34.50
N ASP A 81 -0.35 5.83 -34.11
CA ASP A 81 0.44 4.98 -35.03
C ASP A 81 -0.47 4.06 -35.87
N LEU A 82 -1.50 3.48 -35.26
CA LEU A 82 -2.45 2.61 -35.95
C LEU A 82 -3.24 3.39 -37.00
N ASN A 83 -3.70 4.60 -36.67
CA ASN A 83 -4.41 5.46 -37.61
C ASN A 83 -3.51 5.86 -38.79
N GLN A 84 -2.26 6.24 -38.53
CA GLN A 84 -1.29 6.55 -39.58
C GLN A 84 -1.03 5.35 -40.49
N ALA A 85 -0.92 4.14 -39.92
CA ALA A 85 -0.75 2.92 -40.71
C ALA A 85 -1.97 2.67 -41.62
N PHE A 86 -3.19 2.93 -41.15
CA PHE A 86 -4.38 2.82 -41.99
C PHE A 86 -4.40 3.85 -43.12
N GLU A 87 -4.05 5.10 -42.85
CA GLU A 87 -3.94 6.15 -43.87
C GLU A 87 -2.90 5.80 -44.94
N GLU A 88 -1.75 5.27 -44.51
CA GLU A 88 -0.68 4.81 -45.40
C GLU A 88 -1.14 3.68 -46.32
N ILE A 89 -1.86 2.69 -45.77
CA ILE A 89 -2.41 1.57 -46.55
C ILE A 89 -3.38 2.09 -47.63
N GLU A 90 -4.26 3.01 -47.28
CA GLU A 90 -5.20 3.58 -48.26
C GLU A 90 -4.47 4.38 -49.34
N ARG A 91 -3.45 5.15 -48.98
CA ARG A 91 -2.59 5.85 -49.95
C ARG A 91 -1.93 4.89 -50.92
N GLN A 92 -1.29 3.83 -50.42
CA GLN A 92 -0.61 2.83 -51.24
C GLN A 92 -1.57 2.08 -52.17
N LYS A 93 -2.80 1.78 -51.71
CA LYS A 93 -3.84 1.20 -52.58
C LYS A 93 -4.19 2.15 -53.73
N GLY A 94 -4.36 3.44 -53.44
CA GLY A 94 -4.62 4.46 -54.47
C GLY A 94 -3.50 4.57 -55.50
N GLU A 95 -2.24 4.62 -55.03
CA GLU A 95 -1.05 4.66 -55.89
C GLU A 95 -0.95 3.41 -56.77
N LYS A 96 -1.20 2.23 -56.20
CA LYS A 96 -1.22 0.98 -56.95
C LYS A 96 -2.23 1.03 -58.10
N ILE A 97 -3.47 1.45 -57.83
CA ILE A 97 -4.52 1.56 -58.87
C ILE A 97 -4.09 2.54 -59.97
N HIS A 98 -3.50 3.68 -59.60
CA HIS A 98 -3.01 4.65 -60.56
C HIS A 98 -1.91 4.08 -61.47
N LEU A 99 -0.95 3.35 -60.89
CA LEU A 99 0.11 2.70 -61.65
C LEU A 99 -0.42 1.59 -62.57
N GLU A 100 -1.39 0.80 -62.11
CA GLU A 100 -2.07 -0.22 -62.93
C GLU A 100 -2.74 0.41 -64.15
N HIS A 101 -3.36 1.60 -64.03
CA HIS A 101 -3.93 2.32 -65.17
C HIS A 101 -2.90 2.90 -66.13
N LEU A 102 -1.68 3.23 -65.68
CA LEU A 102 -0.62 3.75 -66.55
C LEU A 102 0.10 2.67 -67.36
N LEU A 103 0.00 1.41 -66.92
CA LEU A 103 0.67 0.25 -67.52
C LEU A 103 -0.25 -0.57 -68.45
N LEU A 104 -1.54 -0.23 -68.52
CA LEU A 104 -2.55 -0.79 -69.42
C LEU A 104 -2.80 0.15 -70.60
#